data_AF-A0A7C3GP41-F1
#
_entry.id   AF-A0A7C3GP41-F1
#
_cell.length_a   1.000
_cell.length_b   1.000
_cell.length_c   1.000
_cell.angle_alpha   90.00
_cell.angle_beta   90.00
_cell.angle_gamma   90.00
#
_symmetry.space_group_name_H-M   'P 1'
#
loop_
_entity.id
_entity.type
_entity.pdbx_description
1 polymer ?
#
loop_
_entity_poly.entity_id
_entity_poly.type
_entity_poly.pdbx_seq_one_letter_code
_entity_poly.pdbx_strand_id
1 'polypeptide(L)'
;MMVEDFKKRFIVSVIVTVPILILSPLVQSLLGFSFVFKGDVYLLLALASFVFFWGGAPFLKGFKDELIKKRPGMMTLIALAISVAYFYSLAVVFGLKGKFF
;
A
#
# COMPACT_ATOMS: atom_id res chain seq x y z
N MET A 1 13.91 -20.80 -6.77
CA MET A 1 12.49 -20.50 -7.07
C MET A 1 11.90 -19.40 -6.17
N MET A 2 12.15 -19.36 -4.84
CA MET A 2 11.58 -18.32 -3.96
C MET A 2 12.14 -16.88 -4.16
N VAL A 3 13.45 -16.72 -4.36
CA VAL A 3 14.08 -15.39 -4.40
C VAL A 3 13.68 -14.59 -5.65
N GLU A 4 13.52 -15.27 -6.78
CA GLU A 4 13.10 -14.64 -8.05
C GLU A 4 11.69 -14.08 -7.99
N ASP A 5 10.76 -14.77 -7.32
CA ASP A 5 9.39 -14.27 -7.13
C ASP A 5 9.36 -13.04 -6.22
N PHE A 6 10.12 -13.04 -5.12
CA PHE A 6 10.27 -11.86 -4.27
C PHE A 6 10.94 -10.70 -5.02
N LYS A 7 11.95 -10.98 -5.84
CA LYS A 7 12.63 -9.97 -6.65
C LYS A 7 11.69 -9.35 -7.69
N LYS A 8 10.91 -10.17 -8.41
CA LYS A 8 9.88 -9.68 -9.34
C LYS A 8 8.83 -8.84 -8.61
N ARG A 9 8.37 -9.32 -7.45
CA ARG A 9 7.40 -8.59 -6.61
C ARG A 9 7.91 -7.25 -6.13
N PHE A 10 9.16 -7.22 -5.69
CA PHE A 10 9.81 -6.01 -5.27
C PHE A 10 9.93 -5.01 -6.42
N ILE A 11 10.49 -5.43 -7.57
CA ILE A 11 10.71 -4.53 -8.72
C ILE A 11 9.40 -3.93 -9.22
N VAL A 12 8.37 -4.75 -9.43
CA VAL A 12 7.07 -4.26 -9.92
C VAL A 12 6.41 -3.36 -8.87
N SER A 13 6.48 -3.70 -7.58
CA SER A 13 5.93 -2.84 -6.53
C SER A 13 6.66 -1.49 -6.48
N VAL A 14 7.99 -1.48 -6.62
CA VAL A 14 8.78 -0.25 -6.68
C VAL A 14 8.39 0.62 -7.87
N ILE A 15 8.25 0.02 -9.06
CA ILE A 15 7.83 0.74 -10.27
C ILE A 15 6.44 1.36 -10.07
N VAL A 16 5.51 0.64 -9.45
CA VAL A 16 4.15 1.15 -9.17
C VAL A 16 4.14 2.18 -8.03
N THR A 17 5.07 2.11 -7.09
CA THR A 17 5.20 3.11 -6.03
C THR A 17 5.57 4.49 -6.59
N VAL A 18 6.34 4.57 -7.68
CA VAL A 18 6.71 5.85 -8.30
C VAL A 18 5.49 6.72 -8.66
N PRO A 19 4.50 6.25 -9.46
CA PRO A 19 3.31 7.03 -9.74
C PRO A 19 2.44 7.26 -8.49
N ILE A 20 2.41 6.34 -7.52
CA ILE A 20 1.71 6.56 -6.24
C ILE A 20 2.30 7.77 -5.51
N LEU A 21 3.63 7.88 -5.44
CA LEU A 21 4.29 9.01 -4.78
C LEU A 21 4.00 10.34 -5.50
N ILE A 22 3.95 10.35 -6.83
CA ILE A 22 3.61 11.56 -7.60
C ILE A 22 2.16 12.00 -7.32
N LEU A 23 1.25 11.05 -7.16
CA LEU A 23 -0.17 11.32 -6.89
C LEU A 23 -0.47 11.55 -5.40
N SER A 24 0.43 11.17 -4.48
CA SER A 24 0.21 11.28 -3.04
C SER A 24 0.17 12.74 -2.59
N PRO A 25 -0.93 13.20 -1.96
CA PRO A 25 -1.04 14.57 -1.46
C PRO A 25 0.05 14.94 -0.45
N LEU A 26 0.51 13.97 0.34
CA LEU A 26 1.57 14.16 1.33
C LEU A 26 2.90 14.50 0.63
N VAL A 27 3.25 13.73 -0.40
CA VAL A 27 4.47 13.95 -1.19
C VAL A 27 4.39 15.26 -1.98
N GLN A 28 3.24 15.54 -2.58
CA GLN A 28 2.96 16.80 -3.27
C GLN A 28 3.15 18.01 -2.33
N SER A 29 2.60 17.95 -1.11
CA SER A 29 2.74 19.01 -0.11
C SER A 29 4.19 19.21 0.34
N LEU A 30 4.98 18.13 0.42
CA LEU A 30 6.38 18.15 0.84
C LEU A 30 7.30 18.71 -0.23
N LEU A 31 7.01 18.46 -1.51
CA LEU A 31 7.77 18.95 -2.66
C LEU A 31 7.26 20.27 -3.22
N GLY A 32 6.15 20.81 -2.68
CA GLY A 32 5.61 22.12 -3.02
C GLY A 32 4.95 22.21 -4.40
N PHE A 33 4.51 21.09 -4.97
CA PHE A 33 3.76 21.06 -6.23
C PHE A 33 2.36 20.49 -6.02
N SER A 34 1.39 20.92 -6.83
CA SER A 34 0.03 20.37 -6.83
C SER A 34 -0.27 19.71 -8.16
N PHE A 35 -0.42 18.39 -8.17
CA PHE A 35 -0.82 17.62 -9.34
C PHE A 35 -2.16 16.95 -9.05
N VAL A 36 -3.23 17.71 -9.30
CA VAL A 36 -4.61 17.32 -9.00
C VAL A 36 -5.40 17.33 -10.31
N PHE A 37 -6.10 16.25 -10.59
CA PHE A 37 -6.99 16.14 -11.75
C PHE A 37 -8.22 15.32 -11.39
N LYS A 38 -9.29 15.43 -12.18
CA LYS A 38 -10.55 14.75 -11.90
C LYS A 38 -10.35 13.23 -11.94
N GLY A 39 -10.35 12.59 -10.77
CA GLY A 39 -10.22 11.15 -10.60
C GLY A 39 -8.83 10.63 -10.20
N ASP A 40 -7.89 11.54 -9.92
CA ASP A 40 -6.59 11.24 -9.30
C ASP A 40 -6.69 10.34 -8.05
N VAL A 41 -7.67 10.60 -7.19
CA VAL A 41 -7.95 9.80 -5.99
C VAL A 41 -8.30 8.35 -6.32
N TYR A 42 -9.12 8.13 -7.35
CA TYR A 42 -9.49 6.76 -7.78
C TYR A 42 -8.30 6.05 -8.42
N LEU A 43 -7.46 6.77 -9.17
CA LEU A 43 -6.24 6.20 -9.74
C LEU A 43 -5.22 5.83 -8.65
N LEU A 44 -5.02 6.71 -7.66
CA LEU A 44 -4.16 6.45 -6.51
C LEU A 44 -4.67 5.24 -5.72
N LEU A 45 -5.98 5.15 -5.48
CA LEU A 45 -6.59 4.00 -4.83
C LEU A 45 -6.37 2.71 -5.65
N ALA A 46 -6.55 2.74 -6.97
CA ALA A 46 -6.33 1.58 -7.83
C ALA A 46 -4.87 1.09 -7.80
N LEU A 47 -3.90 2.02 -7.90
CA LEU A 47 -2.47 1.70 -7.82
C LEU A 47 -2.09 1.17 -6.44
N ALA A 48 -2.56 1.81 -5.36
CA ALA A 48 -2.33 1.37 -3.99
C ALA A 48 -2.95 -0.01 -3.73
N SER A 49 -4.15 -0.28 -4.25
CA SER A 49 -4.81 -1.59 -4.19
C SER A 49 -3.95 -2.66 -4.87
N PHE A 50 -3.42 -2.36 -6.05
CA PHE A 50 -2.55 -3.28 -6.77
C PHE A 50 -1.31 -3.65 -5.95
N VAL A 51 -0.62 -2.67 -5.36
CA VAL A 51 0.56 -2.93 -4.50
C VAL A 51 0.16 -3.70 -3.23
N PHE A 52 -0.95 -3.35 -2.60
CA PHE A 52 -1.46 -4.03 -1.41
C PHE A 52 -1.75 -5.52 -1.67
N PHE A 53 -2.46 -5.84 -2.75
CA PHE A 53 -2.81 -7.23 -3.05
C PHE A 53 -1.64 -8.01 -3.63
N TRP A 54 -0.88 -7.45 -4.57
CA TRP A 54 0.14 -8.19 -5.30
C TRP A 54 1.49 -8.19 -4.58
N GLY A 55 1.94 -7.01 -4.13
CA GLY A 55 3.16 -6.84 -3.35
C GLY A 55 3.00 -7.27 -1.89
N GLY A 56 1.83 -7.00 -1.29
CA GLY A 56 1.49 -7.32 0.11
C GLY A 56 1.10 -8.78 0.37
N ALA A 57 0.73 -9.56 -0.66
CA ALA A 57 0.33 -10.96 -0.54
C ALA A 57 1.23 -11.87 0.33
N PRO A 58 2.58 -11.87 0.22
CA PRO A 58 3.41 -12.75 1.03
C PRO A 58 3.38 -12.36 2.52
N PHE A 59 3.24 -11.06 2.83
CA PHE A 59 3.11 -10.57 4.20
C PHE A 59 1.76 -10.93 4.80
N LEU A 60 0.67 -10.79 4.04
CA LEU A 60 -0.68 -11.19 4.46
C LEU A 60 -0.78 -12.70 4.70
N LYS A 61 -0.11 -13.50 3.87
CA LYS A 61 -0.02 -14.96 4.07
C LYS A 61 0.81 -15.29 5.31
N GLY A 62 1.98 -14.67 5.46
CA GLY A 62 2.84 -14.84 6.63
C GLY A 62 2.16 -14.41 7.95
N PHE A 63 1.36 -13.35 7.92
CA PHE A 63 0.53 -12.93 9.06
C PHE A 63 -0.41 -14.04 9.52
N LYS A 64 -1.15 -14.69 8.61
CA LYS A 64 -2.04 -15.79 8.97
C LYS A 64 -1.26 -16.95 9.62
N ASP A 65 -0.12 -17.31 9.04
CA ASP A 65 0.71 -18.40 9.54
C ASP A 65 1.32 -18.09 10.94
N GLU A 66 1.80 -16.87 11.16
CA GLU A 66 2.35 -16.40 12.45
C GLU A 66 1.26 -16.31 13.53
N LEU A 67 0.06 -15.84 13.16
CA LEU A 67 -1.08 -15.71 14.06
C LEU A 67 -1.59 -17.07 14.53
N ILE A 68 -1.70 -18.05 13.63
CA ILE A 68 -2.06 -19.44 13.97
C ILE A 68 -1.03 -20.04 14.92
N LYS A 69 0.26 -19.79 14.68
CA LYS A 69 1.36 -20.27 15.54
C LYS A 69 1.50 -19.48 16.84
N LYS A 70 0.65 -18.46 17.08
CA LYS A 70 0.70 -17.55 18.24
C LYS A 70 2.10 -16.94 18.47
N ARG A 71 2.84 -16.70 17.38
CA ARG A 71 4.18 -16.14 17.41
C ARG A 71 4.24 -14.97 16.41
N PRO A 72 3.70 -13.80 16.79
CA PRO A 72 3.72 -12.63 15.91
C PRO A 72 5.17 -12.22 15.66
N GLY A 73 5.51 -12.05 14.39
CA GLY A 73 6.84 -11.67 13.95
C GLY A 73 6.78 -10.50 12.97
N MET A 74 7.80 -10.43 12.11
CA MET A 74 7.95 -9.35 11.14
C MET A 74 6.82 -9.34 10.10
N MET A 75 6.35 -10.51 9.67
CA MET A 75 5.28 -10.58 8.66
C MET A 75 3.98 -10.02 9.22
N THR A 76 3.68 -10.32 10.49
CA THR A 76 2.49 -9.80 11.18
C THR A 76 2.52 -8.29 11.29
N LEU A 77 3.65 -7.72 11.71
CA LEU A 77 3.81 -6.27 11.86
C LEU A 77 3.61 -5.54 10.52
N ILE A 78 4.26 -6.02 9.46
CA ILE A 78 4.16 -5.42 8.13
C ILE A 78 2.73 -5.54 7.59
N ALA A 79 2.13 -6.74 7.69
CA ALA A 79 0.77 -6.99 7.23
C ALA A 79 -0.26 -6.09 7.91
N LEU A 80 -0.11 -5.87 9.22
CA LEU A 80 -0.97 -4.96 9.97
C LEU A 80 -0.79 -3.52 9.48
N ALA A 81 0.45 -3.05 9.35
CA ALA A 81 0.74 -1.68 8.89
C ALA A 81 0.14 -1.38 7.51
N ILE A 82 0.37 -2.26 6.53
CA ILE A 82 -0.18 -2.07 5.17
C ILE A 82 -1.71 -2.17 5.15
N SER A 83 -2.30 -3.03 5.99
CA SER A 83 -3.75 -3.19 6.05
C SER A 83 -4.42 -1.97 6.66
N VAL A 84 -3.90 -1.48 7.80
CA VAL A 84 -4.44 -0.28 8.47
C VAL A 84 -4.34 0.92 7.53
N ALA A 85 -3.18 1.11 6.87
CA ALA A 85 -3.01 2.19 5.91
C ALA A 85 -4.01 2.09 4.74
N TYR A 86 -4.14 0.90 4.13
CA TYR A 86 -5.04 0.69 2.99
C TYR A 86 -6.52 0.89 3.37
N PHE A 87 -6.98 0.28 4.46
CA PHE A 87 -8.37 0.41 4.90
C PHE A 87 -8.71 1.83 5.36
N TYR A 88 -7.77 2.51 6.03
CA TYR A 88 -7.96 3.92 6.38
C TYR A 88 -8.10 4.78 5.11
N SER A 89 -7.22 4.59 4.12
CA SER A 89 -7.30 5.33 2.86
C SER A 89 -8.60 5.04 2.09
N LEU A 90 -9.05 3.79 2.04
CA LEU A 90 -10.38 3.43 1.50
C LEU A 90 -11.49 4.18 2.22
N ALA A 91 -11.47 4.16 3.55
CA ALA A 91 -12.49 4.77 4.40
C ALA A 91 -12.61 6.28 4.13
N VAL A 92 -11.47 6.97 3.99
CA VAL A 92 -11.42 8.40 3.63
C VAL A 92 -11.97 8.65 2.22
N VAL A 93 -11.65 7.79 1.23
CA VAL A 93 -12.19 7.92 -0.14
C VAL A 93 -13.71 7.75 -0.17
N PHE A 94 -14.27 6.84 0.63
CA PHE A 94 -15.72 6.57 0.67
C PHE A 94 -16.52 7.53 1.57
N GLY A 95 -15.91 8.59 2.12
CA GLY A 95 -16.63 9.69 2.75
C GLY A 95 -16.43 9.86 4.25
N LEU A 96 -15.48 9.15 4.87
CA LEU A 96 -15.02 9.52 6.21
C LEU A 96 -14.16 10.79 6.15
N LYS A 97 -14.47 11.77 7.00
CA LYS A 97 -13.66 12.99 7.15
C LYS A 97 -12.28 12.63 7.75
N GLY A 98 -11.30 12.40 6.88
CA GLY A 98 -9.90 12.19 7.25
C GLY A 98 -8.95 12.85 6.25
N LYS A 99 -7.66 12.88 6.57
CA LYS A 99 -6.61 13.33 5.65
C LYS A 99 -6.12 12.14 4.82
N PHE A 100 -5.87 12.35 3.52
CA PHE A 100 -5.17 11.39 2.68
C PHE A 100 -3.71 11.24 3.16
N PHE A 101 -3.25 10.00 3.32
CA PHE A 101 -1.86 9.66 3.64
C PHE A 101 -1.23 8.94 2.46
#